data_AF-A0A4P6AQQ9-F1
#
_entry.id   AF-A0A4P6AQQ9-F1
#
_cell.length_a   1.000
_cell.length_b   1.000
_cell.length_c   1.000
_cell.angle_alpha   90.00
_cell.angle_beta   90.00
_cell.angle_gamma   90.00
#
_symmetry.space_group_name_H-M   'P 1'
#
loop_
_entity.id
_entity.type
_entity.pdbx_description
1 polymer ?
#
loop_
_entity_poly.entity_id
_entity_poly.type
_entity_poly.pdbx_seq_one_letter_code
_entity_poly.pdbx_strand_id
1 'polypeptide(L)'
;MTLSNAVLIRIISFIFSILWIVLLSFGLPIESGDGTEGVAFSWHAFLIATQDPMYPFNLQVMMWVAFFFCLGELMIHWLNISEQNAHTVSFSLYQNPNVVVVKTEQGDFQIALNKNEALKPEILAAIYRAKKEYLPESTLMGHFFKTINYQFHSSNSVADVYSALTSAIELKLHQVELRYTVVKYLAWLIPTLGFIGTVIGIAVALGQAGAMGSSDPNLLAEVVPLLATAFYTTLLALLLSAIVMVLIQVIQAKDETTVNDVATFCLDNIVRMLKERKE
;
A
#
# COMPACT_ATOMS: atom_id res chain seq x y z
N MET A 1 8.28 -10.92 3.43
CA MET A 1 8.67 -10.73 2.01
C MET A 1 10.12 -10.23 1.89
N THR A 2 10.94 -10.83 1.02
CA THR A 2 12.35 -10.39 0.79
C THR A 2 12.40 -9.18 -0.14
N LEU A 3 13.47 -8.36 -0.04
CA LEU A 3 13.70 -7.22 -0.95
C LEU A 3 13.64 -7.64 -2.43
N SER A 4 14.12 -8.85 -2.74
CA SER A 4 14.07 -9.45 -4.07
C SER A 4 12.64 -9.60 -4.61
N ASN A 5 11.69 -9.98 -3.75
CA ASN A 5 10.30 -10.16 -4.15
C ASN A 5 9.61 -8.81 -4.41
N ALA A 6 9.94 -7.78 -3.64
CA ALA A 6 9.42 -6.43 -3.86
C ALA A 6 9.90 -5.86 -5.20
N VAL A 7 11.19 -6.02 -5.53
CA VAL A 7 11.75 -5.60 -6.81
C VAL A 7 11.11 -6.36 -7.97
N LEU A 8 10.91 -7.68 -7.82
CA LEU A 8 10.23 -8.49 -8.83
C LEU A 8 8.81 -7.97 -9.11
N ILE A 9 8.03 -7.66 -8.07
CA ILE A 9 6.66 -7.14 -8.25
C ILE A 9 6.69 -5.80 -9.00
N ARG A 10 7.61 -4.89 -8.67
CA ARG A 10 7.77 -3.62 -9.40
C ARG A 10 8.07 -3.83 -10.88
N ILE A 11 8.97 -4.76 -11.20
CA ILE A 11 9.30 -5.10 -12.59
C ILE A 11 8.08 -5.67 -13.31
N ILE A 12 7.33 -6.58 -12.65
CA ILE A 12 6.09 -7.14 -13.19
C ILE A 12 5.06 -6.05 -13.46
N SER A 13 4.86 -5.11 -12.52
CA SER A 13 3.94 -3.99 -12.71
C SER A 13 4.35 -3.08 -13.88
N PHE A 14 5.64 -2.86 -14.07
CA PHE A 14 6.17 -2.11 -15.21
C PHE A 14 5.95 -2.84 -16.54
N ILE A 15 6.23 -4.14 -16.60
CA ILE A 15 5.96 -4.98 -17.78
C ILE A 15 4.47 -4.97 -18.11
N PHE A 16 3.62 -5.11 -17.09
CA PHE A 16 2.17 -5.10 -17.27
C PHE A 16 1.68 -3.75 -17.82
N SER A 17 2.27 -2.63 -17.37
CA SER A 17 1.99 -1.32 -17.95
C SER A 17 2.34 -1.26 -19.44
N ILE A 18 3.51 -1.75 -19.85
CA ILE A 18 3.91 -1.79 -21.27
C ILE A 18 2.95 -2.65 -22.07
N LEU A 19 2.62 -3.84 -21.57
CA LEU A 19 1.67 -4.75 -22.22
C LEU A 19 0.29 -4.10 -22.37
N TRP A 20 -0.17 -3.38 -21.34
CA TRP A 20 -1.43 -2.64 -21.38
C TRP A 20 -1.42 -1.54 -22.44
N ILE A 21 -0.32 -0.77 -22.53
CA ILE A 21 -0.17 0.28 -23.55
C ILE A 21 -0.16 -0.31 -24.96
N VAL A 22 0.56 -1.42 -25.18
CA VAL A 22 0.57 -2.13 -26.46
C VAL A 22 -0.84 -2.63 -26.80
N LEU A 23 -1.54 -3.22 -25.83
CA LEU A 23 -2.91 -3.70 -26.02
C LEU A 23 -3.84 -2.55 -26.40
N LEU A 24 -3.76 -1.40 -25.73
CA LEU A 24 -4.56 -0.22 -26.08
C LEU A 24 -4.20 0.34 -27.46
N SER A 25 -2.91 0.33 -27.83
CA SER A 25 -2.42 0.88 -29.10
C SER A 25 -2.88 0.09 -30.32
N PHE A 26 -3.01 -1.23 -30.21
CA PHE A 26 -3.39 -2.10 -31.33
C PHE A 26 -4.82 -2.65 -31.22
N GLY A 27 -5.39 -2.66 -30.01
CA GLY A 27 -6.70 -3.23 -29.73
C GLY A 27 -7.87 -2.26 -29.93
N LEU A 28 -7.61 -0.95 -29.98
CA LEU A 28 -8.63 0.06 -30.15
C LEU A 28 -8.66 0.61 -31.59
N PRO A 29 -9.84 0.74 -32.22
CA PRO A 29 -9.96 1.37 -33.51
C PRO A 29 -9.67 2.87 -33.41
N ILE A 30 -8.88 3.39 -34.35
CA ILE A 30 -8.47 4.80 -34.39
C ILE A 30 -9.65 5.71 -34.80
N GLU A 31 -10.60 5.18 -35.57
CA GLU A 31 -11.80 5.89 -36.02
C GLU A 31 -12.99 5.56 -35.10
N SER A 32 -13.71 6.61 -34.65
CA SER A 32 -15.06 6.46 -34.11
C SER A 32 -16.00 6.12 -35.28
N GLY A 33 -16.83 5.09 -35.10
CA GLY A 33 -17.57 4.45 -36.19
C GLY A 33 -18.43 5.38 -37.06
N ASP A 34 -18.34 5.10 -38.36
CA ASP A 34 -19.36 5.20 -39.42
C ASP A 34 -20.26 6.45 -39.50
N GLY A 35 -19.93 7.32 -40.46
CA GLY A 35 -20.92 7.90 -41.39
C GLY A 35 -22.00 8.86 -40.87
N THR A 36 -21.94 9.35 -39.63
CA THR A 36 -22.88 10.37 -39.14
C THR A 36 -22.14 11.63 -38.69
N GLU A 37 -22.58 12.79 -39.18
CA GLU A 37 -21.97 14.13 -39.06
C GLU A 37 -21.97 14.70 -37.62
N GLY A 38 -21.42 13.95 -36.66
CA GLY A 38 -21.27 14.36 -35.27
C GLY A 38 -19.93 13.93 -34.70
N VAL A 39 -19.39 14.72 -33.78
CA VAL A 39 -18.17 14.40 -33.03
C VAL A 39 -18.46 13.19 -32.13
N ALA A 40 -18.23 11.98 -32.65
CA ALA A 40 -18.41 10.75 -31.90
C ALA A 40 -17.24 10.52 -30.93
N PHE A 41 -17.56 10.12 -29.69
CA PHE A 41 -16.57 9.80 -28.66
C PHE A 41 -15.59 8.73 -29.15
N SER A 42 -14.29 9.03 -29.10
CA SER A 42 -13.23 8.09 -29.49
C SER A 42 -12.56 7.50 -28.25
N TRP A 43 -12.75 6.20 -28.03
CA TRP A 43 -12.05 5.46 -26.98
C TRP A 43 -10.53 5.50 -27.15
N HIS A 44 -10.06 5.55 -28.40
CA HIS A 44 -8.65 5.64 -28.71
C HIS A 44 -8.04 6.98 -28.30
N ALA A 45 -8.72 8.09 -28.63
CA ALA A 45 -8.31 9.43 -28.17
C ALA A 45 -8.46 9.62 -26.65
N PHE A 46 -9.42 8.91 -26.04
CA PHE A 46 -9.63 8.95 -24.60
C PHE A 46 -8.54 8.22 -23.81
N LEU A 47 -8.12 7.03 -24.26
CA LEU A 47 -7.26 6.13 -23.48
C LEU A 47 -5.78 6.24 -23.82
N ILE A 48 -5.41 6.48 -25.08
CA ILE A 48 -4.01 6.46 -25.52
C ILE A 48 -3.59 7.61 -26.44
N ALA A 49 -4.50 8.22 -27.19
CA ALA A 49 -4.24 9.36 -28.07
C ALA A 49 -2.97 9.21 -28.92
N THR A 50 -2.87 8.12 -29.71
CA THR A 50 -1.67 7.87 -30.54
C THR A 50 -1.47 8.90 -31.65
N GLN A 51 -2.47 9.75 -31.92
CA GLN A 51 -2.37 10.84 -32.90
C GLN A 51 -1.63 12.07 -32.32
N ASP A 52 -1.35 12.09 -31.02
CA ASP A 52 -0.54 13.12 -30.38
C ASP A 52 0.92 13.05 -30.90
N PRO A 53 1.52 14.17 -31.34
CA PRO A 53 2.92 14.22 -31.81
C PRO A 53 3.94 13.70 -30.80
N MET A 54 3.64 13.73 -29.51
CA MET A 54 4.52 13.25 -28.46
C MET A 54 4.43 11.74 -28.22
N TYR A 55 3.52 11.00 -28.88
CA TYR A 55 3.45 9.55 -28.74
C TYR A 55 4.78 8.88 -29.14
N PRO A 56 5.32 7.93 -28.34
CA PRO A 56 4.72 7.24 -27.18
C PRO A 56 4.95 7.92 -25.82
N PHE A 57 5.53 9.11 -25.77
CA PHE A 57 5.80 9.89 -24.55
C PHE A 57 4.70 10.90 -24.22
N ASN A 58 3.48 10.70 -24.75
CA ASN A 58 2.35 11.56 -24.41
C ASN A 58 1.94 11.38 -22.93
N LEU A 59 1.15 12.33 -22.44
CA LEU A 59 0.78 12.34 -21.02
C LEU A 59 -0.16 11.19 -20.64
N GLN A 60 -0.98 10.69 -21.58
CA GLN A 60 -1.84 9.54 -21.33
C GLN A 60 -1.03 8.26 -21.06
N VAL A 61 0.02 7.99 -21.84
CA VAL A 61 0.94 6.88 -21.60
C VAL A 61 1.65 7.05 -20.25
N MET A 62 2.15 8.25 -19.94
CA MET A 62 2.77 8.52 -18.64
C MET A 62 1.83 8.27 -17.46
N MET A 63 0.54 8.64 -17.59
CA MET A 63 -0.47 8.37 -16.56
C MET A 63 -0.72 6.88 -16.38
N TRP A 64 -0.78 6.08 -17.44
CA TRP A 64 -0.90 4.62 -17.33
C TRP A 64 0.30 3.99 -16.64
N VAL A 65 1.52 4.43 -16.96
CA VAL A 65 2.74 3.98 -16.27
C VAL A 65 2.67 4.32 -14.78
N ALA A 66 2.32 5.55 -14.42
CA ALA A 66 2.16 5.99 -13.03
C ALA A 66 1.08 5.18 -12.30
N PHE A 67 -0.05 4.91 -12.95
CA PHE A 67 -1.16 4.14 -12.40
C PHE A 67 -0.74 2.70 -12.05
N PHE A 68 -0.13 1.98 -12.99
CA PHE A 68 0.31 0.60 -12.72
C PHE A 68 1.47 0.53 -11.73
N PHE A 69 2.34 1.54 -11.72
CA PHE A 69 3.36 1.65 -10.68
C PHE A 69 2.74 1.78 -9.29
N CYS A 70 1.72 2.63 -9.12
CA CYS A 70 0.98 2.76 -7.86
C CYS A 70 0.30 1.45 -7.46
N LEU A 71 -0.34 0.74 -8.41
CA LEU A 71 -0.94 -0.57 -8.14
C LEU A 71 0.10 -1.61 -7.71
N GLY A 72 1.30 -1.58 -8.29
CA GLY A 72 2.41 -2.44 -7.89
C GLY A 72 2.85 -2.21 -6.45
N GLU A 73 3.06 -0.96 -6.05
CA GLU A 73 3.39 -0.62 -4.66
C GLU A 73 2.25 -1.06 -3.71
N LEU A 74 0.99 -0.79 -4.07
CA LEU A 74 -0.15 -1.22 -3.27
C LEU A 74 -0.24 -2.74 -3.11
N MET A 75 0.07 -3.50 -4.17
CA MET A 75 0.11 -4.95 -4.12
C MET A 75 1.20 -5.46 -3.17
N ILE A 76 2.37 -4.81 -3.16
CA ILE A 76 3.44 -5.10 -2.19
C ILE A 76 2.96 -4.87 -0.76
N HIS A 77 2.27 -3.76 -0.49
CA HIS A 77 1.69 -3.47 0.82
C HIS A 77 0.65 -4.53 1.22
N TRP A 78 -0.27 -4.87 0.32
CA TRP A 78 -1.30 -5.89 0.56
C TRP A 78 -0.73 -7.27 0.90
N LEU A 79 0.28 -7.72 0.14
CA LEU A 79 0.92 -9.02 0.38
C LEU A 79 1.62 -9.06 1.74
N ASN A 80 2.30 -7.97 2.12
CA ASN A 80 2.93 -7.85 3.43
C ASN A 80 1.91 -7.91 4.58
N ILE A 81 0.76 -7.25 4.44
CA ILE A 81 -0.33 -7.32 5.43
C ILE A 81 -0.87 -8.75 5.54
N SER A 82 -1.04 -9.44 4.41
CA SER A 82 -1.52 -10.82 4.39
C SER A 82 -0.55 -11.77 5.10
N GLU A 83 0.75 -11.61 4.90
CA GLU A 83 1.79 -12.38 5.59
C GLU A 83 1.75 -12.13 7.10
N GLN A 84 1.63 -10.87 7.53
CA GLN A 84 1.52 -10.51 8.95
C GLN A 84 0.27 -11.10 9.62
N ASN A 85 -0.89 -11.02 8.96
CA ASN A 85 -2.14 -11.58 9.50
C ASN A 85 -2.08 -13.09 9.67
N ALA A 86 -1.44 -13.82 8.75
CA ALA A 86 -1.28 -15.27 8.87
C ALA A 86 -0.47 -15.64 10.13
N HIS A 87 0.59 -14.88 10.44
CA HIS A 87 1.38 -15.08 11.67
C HIS A 87 0.56 -14.79 12.93
N THR A 88 -0.23 -13.72 12.96
CA THR A 88 -1.09 -13.39 14.10
C THR A 88 -2.16 -14.44 14.36
N VAL A 89 -2.86 -14.91 13.32
CA VAL A 89 -3.90 -15.95 13.46
C VAL A 89 -3.30 -17.27 13.97
N SER A 90 -2.07 -17.60 13.58
CA SER A 90 -1.36 -18.79 14.07
C SER A 90 -0.82 -18.64 15.50
N PHE A 91 -0.82 -17.42 16.06
CA PHE A 91 -0.20 -17.15 17.35
C PHE A 91 -1.13 -17.52 18.51
N SER A 92 -0.73 -18.52 19.28
CA SER A 92 -1.31 -18.81 20.60
C SER A 92 -0.21 -18.85 21.65
N LEU A 93 -0.39 -18.11 22.76
CA LEU A 93 0.56 -18.04 23.87
C LEU A 93 0.88 -19.43 24.45
N TYR A 94 -0.12 -20.32 24.51
CA TYR A 94 -0.07 -21.56 25.28
C TYR A 94 -0.11 -22.85 24.44
N GLN A 95 -0.40 -22.79 23.13
CA GLN A 95 -0.49 -24.00 22.30
C GLN A 95 0.87 -24.55 21.85
N ASN A 96 1.92 -23.72 21.83
CA ASN A 96 3.26 -24.16 21.44
C ASN A 96 4.37 -23.24 21.96
N PRO A 97 5.32 -23.74 22.77
CA PRO A 97 5.34 -25.07 23.40
C PRO A 97 4.47 -25.12 24.67
N ASN A 98 3.97 -26.31 25.04
CA ASN A 98 3.18 -26.51 26.28
C ASN A 98 4.07 -26.54 27.55
N VAL A 99 5.39 -26.70 27.38
CA VAL A 99 6.39 -26.75 28.45
C VAL A 99 7.62 -25.97 27.98
N VAL A 100 8.16 -25.10 28.83
CA VAL A 100 9.46 -24.45 28.56
C VAL A 100 10.47 -24.88 29.60
N VAL A 101 11.65 -25.29 29.13
CA VAL A 101 12.78 -25.62 29.99
C VAL A 101 13.56 -24.36 30.28
N VAL A 102 13.54 -23.90 31.54
CA VAL A 102 14.40 -22.82 32.01
C VAL A 102 15.64 -23.44 32.62
N LYS A 103 16.80 -23.20 31.99
CA LYS A 103 18.09 -23.64 32.52
C LYS A 103 18.53 -22.70 33.64
N THR A 104 18.51 -23.18 34.87
CA THR A 104 19.03 -22.47 36.06
C THR A 104 20.28 -23.20 36.56
N GLU A 105 21.18 -22.53 37.29
CA GLU A 105 22.43 -23.13 37.82
C GLU A 105 22.22 -24.39 38.71
N GLN A 106 20.98 -24.69 39.11
CA GLN A 106 20.60 -25.85 39.94
C GLN A 106 19.88 -26.98 39.17
N GLY A 107 19.77 -26.90 37.84
CA GLY A 107 19.17 -27.94 36.99
C GLY A 107 18.10 -27.42 36.03
N ASP A 108 17.75 -28.25 35.04
CA ASP A 108 16.73 -27.94 34.03
C ASP A 108 15.32 -27.98 34.66
N PHE A 109 14.68 -26.81 34.83
CA PHE A 109 13.31 -26.71 35.32
C PHE A 109 12.32 -26.68 34.16
N GLN A 110 11.41 -27.66 34.12
CA GLN A 110 10.30 -27.69 33.17
C GLN A 110 9.10 -26.93 33.74
N ILE A 111 8.76 -25.79 33.14
CA ILE A 111 7.56 -25.01 33.50
C ILE A 111 6.45 -25.37 32.52
N ALA A 112 5.40 -26.03 33.01
CA ALA A 112 4.19 -26.29 32.23
C ALA A 112 3.41 -24.98 32.08
N LEU A 113 3.18 -24.55 30.84
CA LEU A 113 2.50 -23.28 30.55
C LEU A 113 0.99 -23.47 30.63
N ASN A 114 0.41 -23.22 31.81
CA ASN A 114 -1.02 -23.35 32.01
C ASN A 114 -1.75 -22.02 31.75
N LYS A 115 -2.91 -22.06 31.07
CA LYS A 115 -3.71 -20.88 30.69
C LYS A 115 -4.22 -20.07 31.88
N ASN A 116 -4.22 -20.65 33.09
CA ASN A 116 -4.66 -20.00 34.33
C ASN A 116 -3.50 -19.50 35.19
N GLU A 117 -2.25 -19.75 34.80
CA GLU A 117 -1.08 -19.30 35.56
C GLU A 117 -0.76 -17.84 35.21
N ALA A 118 -0.38 -17.08 36.22
CA ALA A 118 0.02 -15.69 36.02
C ALA A 118 1.38 -15.62 35.33
N LEU A 119 1.53 -14.71 34.36
CA LEU A 119 2.82 -14.46 33.74
C LEU A 119 3.71 -13.64 34.69
N LYS A 120 4.56 -14.37 35.42
CA LYS A 120 5.72 -13.80 36.11
C LYS A 120 6.82 -13.46 35.10
N PRO A 121 7.77 -12.56 35.43
CA PRO A 121 8.84 -12.18 34.52
C PRO A 121 9.64 -13.36 33.96
N GLU A 122 9.87 -14.39 34.78
CA GLU A 122 10.62 -15.60 34.42
C GLU A 122 9.87 -16.46 33.39
N ILE A 123 8.56 -16.65 33.59
CA ILE A 123 7.70 -17.44 32.70
C ILE A 123 7.54 -16.72 31.36
N LEU A 124 7.34 -15.40 31.38
CA LEU A 124 7.26 -14.58 30.18
C LEU A 124 8.57 -14.65 29.36
N ALA A 125 9.72 -14.53 30.01
CA ALA A 125 11.02 -14.64 29.36
C ALA A 125 11.25 -16.05 28.79
N ALA A 126 10.78 -17.09 29.47
CA ALA A 126 10.82 -18.46 28.98
C ALA A 126 9.96 -18.64 27.71
N ILE A 127 8.71 -18.16 27.71
CA ILE A 127 7.82 -18.19 26.53
C ILE A 127 8.44 -17.40 25.37
N TYR A 128 9.00 -16.21 25.65
CA TYR A 128 9.67 -15.38 24.66
C TYR A 128 10.83 -16.12 23.99
N ARG A 129 11.72 -16.74 24.78
CA ARG A 129 12.84 -17.53 24.24
C ARG A 129 12.36 -18.71 23.41
N ALA A 130 11.35 -19.43 23.89
CA ALA A 130 10.79 -20.59 23.20
C ALA A 130 10.11 -20.23 21.86
N LYS A 131 9.52 -19.03 21.78
CA LYS A 131 8.81 -18.56 20.59
C LYS A 131 9.68 -17.72 19.65
N LYS A 132 10.91 -17.36 20.02
CA LYS A 132 11.82 -16.55 19.20
C LYS A 132 12.06 -17.13 17.80
N GLU A 133 12.07 -18.45 17.67
CA GLU A 133 12.23 -19.14 16.38
C GLU A 133 11.00 -19.05 15.48
N TYR A 134 9.80 -18.93 16.08
CA TYR A 134 8.52 -18.86 15.38
C TYR A 134 8.02 -17.42 15.17
N LEU A 135 8.50 -16.47 15.97
CA LEU A 135 8.22 -15.04 15.85
C LEU A 135 9.52 -14.26 15.67
N PRO A 136 9.98 -14.10 14.43
CA PRO A 136 11.05 -13.17 14.13
C PRO A 136 10.71 -11.77 14.66
N GLU A 137 11.72 -11.06 15.16
CA GLU A 137 11.56 -9.67 15.64
C GLU A 137 11.06 -8.71 14.54
N SER A 138 11.17 -9.11 13.27
CA SER A 138 10.64 -8.38 12.12
C SER A 138 9.12 -8.42 12.02
N THR A 139 8.46 -9.34 12.72
CA THR A 139 6.99 -9.41 12.79
C THR A 139 6.46 -8.43 13.82
N LEU A 140 5.26 -7.91 13.58
CA LEU A 140 4.62 -6.94 14.48
C LEU A 140 4.40 -7.53 15.88
N MET A 141 3.89 -8.77 15.93
CA MET A 141 3.70 -9.51 17.18
C MET A 141 5.03 -9.77 17.90
N GLY A 142 6.08 -10.18 17.18
CA GLY A 142 7.42 -10.38 17.76
C GLY A 142 8.00 -9.10 18.35
N HIS A 143 7.81 -7.96 17.68
CA HIS A 143 8.25 -6.66 18.17
C HIS A 143 7.54 -6.26 19.48
N PHE A 144 6.20 -6.31 19.52
CA PHE A 144 5.44 -6.00 20.74
C PHE A 144 5.76 -6.96 21.87
N PHE A 145 5.88 -8.25 21.59
CA PHE A 145 6.21 -9.25 22.61
C PHE A 145 7.61 -9.04 23.19
N LYS A 146 8.59 -8.66 22.35
CA LYS A 146 9.93 -8.27 22.80
C LYS A 146 9.88 -7.04 23.71
N THR A 147 9.14 -6.00 23.33
CA THR A 147 8.99 -4.78 24.14
C THR A 147 8.39 -5.10 25.51
N ILE A 148 7.31 -5.91 25.54
CA ILE A 148 6.67 -6.36 26.78
C ILE A 148 7.65 -7.14 27.65
N ASN A 149 8.33 -8.13 27.08
CA ASN A 149 9.28 -8.97 27.82
C ASN A 149 10.47 -8.16 28.38
N TYR A 150 11.05 -7.27 27.56
CA TYR A 150 12.17 -6.43 27.98
C TYR A 150 11.76 -5.47 29.11
N GLN A 151 10.66 -4.74 28.94
CA GLN A 151 10.21 -3.78 29.94
C GLN A 151 9.81 -4.46 31.25
N PHE A 152 9.09 -5.59 31.17
CA PHE A 152 8.64 -6.30 32.36
C PHE A 152 9.81 -6.93 33.14
N HIS A 153 10.81 -7.46 32.45
CA HIS A 153 12.01 -7.99 33.09
C HIS A 153 12.85 -6.89 33.75
N SER A 154 12.86 -5.68 33.18
CA SER A 154 13.65 -4.57 33.70
C SER A 154 12.99 -3.86 34.89
N SER A 155 11.68 -3.60 34.83
CA SER A 155 11.02 -2.78 35.85
C SER A 155 10.09 -3.56 36.78
N ASN A 156 9.71 -4.80 36.44
CA ASN A 156 8.76 -5.62 37.19
C ASN A 156 7.42 -4.90 37.48
N SER A 157 7.10 -3.85 36.73
CA SER A 157 5.85 -3.08 36.85
C SER A 157 4.96 -3.25 35.63
N VAL A 158 3.69 -3.54 35.85
CA VAL A 158 2.69 -3.66 34.78
C VAL A 158 2.41 -2.29 34.13
N ALA A 159 2.47 -1.22 34.91
CA ALA A 159 2.22 0.15 34.43
C ALA A 159 3.27 0.59 33.39
N ASP A 160 4.55 0.31 33.66
CA ASP A 160 5.64 0.63 32.74
C ASP A 160 5.53 -0.17 31.43
N VAL A 161 5.16 -1.45 31.51
CA VAL A 161 4.93 -2.30 30.35
C VAL A 161 3.82 -1.73 29.47
N TYR A 162 2.71 -1.31 30.10
CA TYR A 162 1.58 -0.70 29.39
C TYR A 162 2.01 0.59 28.67
N SER A 163 2.76 1.46 29.36
CA SER A 163 3.28 2.71 28.79
C SER A 163 4.23 2.47 27.60
N ALA A 164 5.20 1.55 27.77
CA ALA A 164 6.15 1.20 26.73
C ALA A 164 5.48 0.54 25.51
N LEU A 165 4.51 -0.34 25.74
CA LEU A 165 3.74 -0.97 24.66
C LEU A 165 2.90 0.05 23.90
N THR A 166 2.21 0.95 24.59
CA THR A 166 1.40 2.01 23.95
C THR A 166 2.27 2.91 23.08
N SER A 167 3.43 3.33 23.60
CA SER A 167 4.41 4.11 22.83
C SER A 167 4.90 3.35 21.58
N ALA A 168 5.13 2.05 21.69
CA ALA A 168 5.52 1.21 20.55
C ALA A 168 4.40 1.07 19.51
N ILE A 169 3.13 0.99 19.93
CA ILE A 169 1.96 0.94 19.05
C ILE A 169 1.83 2.25 18.27
N GLU A 170 1.90 3.40 18.94
CA GLU A 170 1.82 4.72 18.30
C GLU A 170 2.94 4.90 17.26
N LEU A 171 4.17 4.52 17.61
CA LEU A 171 5.29 4.55 16.68
C LEU A 171 5.05 3.65 15.47
N LYS A 172 4.42 2.47 15.64
CA LYS A 172 4.10 1.57 14.53
C LYS A 172 3.00 2.10 13.64
N LEU A 173 1.95 2.70 14.18
CA LEU A 173 0.92 3.36 13.39
C LEU A 173 1.50 4.51 12.57
N HIS A 174 2.38 5.32 13.15
CA HIS A 174 3.07 6.38 12.40
C HIS A 174 4.00 5.82 11.31
N GLN A 175 4.71 4.71 11.56
CA GLN A 175 5.50 4.03 10.52
C GLN A 175 4.63 3.51 9.38
N VAL A 176 3.42 3.02 9.67
CA VAL A 176 2.44 2.63 8.65
C VAL A 176 2.07 3.85 7.81
N GLU A 177 1.69 4.97 8.42
CA GLU A 177 1.37 6.20 7.71
C GLU A 177 2.50 6.66 6.77
N LEU A 178 3.74 6.72 7.27
CA LEU A 178 4.92 7.12 6.50
C LEU A 178 5.16 6.22 5.27
N ARG A 179 4.89 4.92 5.38
CA ARG A 179 5.02 3.97 4.26
C ARG A 179 4.05 4.30 3.12
N TYR A 180 2.83 4.75 3.42
CA TYR A 180 1.84 5.11 2.39
C TYR A 180 2.05 6.51 1.81
N THR A 181 2.80 7.40 2.48
CA THR A 181 3.07 8.77 2.00
C THR A 181 3.67 8.78 0.59
N VAL A 182 4.60 7.87 0.29
CA VAL A 182 5.22 7.80 -1.05
C VAL A 182 4.19 7.44 -2.12
N VAL A 183 3.34 6.44 -1.87
CA VAL A 183 2.31 6.02 -2.84
C VAL A 183 1.23 7.09 -3.00
N LYS A 184 0.86 7.80 -1.92
CA LYS A 184 -0.05 8.95 -1.98
C LYS A 184 0.51 10.09 -2.83
N TYR A 185 1.80 10.39 -2.69
CA TYR A 185 2.48 11.39 -3.51
C TYR A 185 2.46 11.01 -4.99
N LEU A 186 2.74 9.74 -5.32
CA LEU A 186 2.67 9.25 -6.69
C LEU A 186 1.23 9.25 -7.25
N ALA A 187 0.23 8.92 -6.42
CA ALA A 187 -1.16 9.01 -6.82
C ALA A 187 -1.59 10.46 -7.09
N TRP A 188 -1.08 11.42 -6.32
CA TRP A 188 -1.30 12.85 -6.54
C TRP A 188 -0.66 13.36 -7.84
N LEU A 189 0.42 12.73 -8.31
CA LEU A 189 1.05 13.09 -9.59
C LEU A 189 0.14 12.83 -10.80
N ILE A 190 -0.76 11.83 -10.73
CA ILE A 190 -1.63 11.46 -11.87
C ILE A 190 -2.56 12.63 -12.28
N PRO A 191 -3.36 13.23 -11.37
CA PRO A 191 -4.13 14.43 -11.70
C PRO A 191 -3.29 15.61 -12.21
N THR A 192 -2.09 15.81 -11.66
CA THR A 192 -1.18 16.87 -12.10
C THR A 192 -0.74 16.65 -13.55
N LEU A 193 -0.39 15.41 -13.93
CA LEU A 193 -0.08 15.07 -15.33
C LEU A 193 -1.29 15.30 -16.24
N GLY A 194 -2.50 14.96 -15.80
CA GLY A 194 -3.73 15.24 -16.53
C GLY A 194 -3.94 16.73 -16.79
N PHE A 195 -3.80 17.55 -15.75
CA PHE A 195 -3.91 19.01 -15.86
C PHE A 195 -2.87 19.59 -16.81
N ILE A 196 -1.61 19.17 -16.68
CA ILE A 196 -0.54 19.57 -17.62
C ILE A 196 -0.92 19.21 -19.05
N GLY A 197 -1.49 18.02 -19.28
CA GLY A 197 -1.89 17.58 -20.62
C GLY A 197 -3.02 18.37 -21.21
N THR A 198 -3.99 18.76 -20.39
CA THR A 198 -5.05 19.65 -20.84
C THR A 198 -4.53 21.05 -21.15
N VAL A 199 -3.63 21.60 -20.33
CA VAL A 199 -3.02 22.92 -20.60
C VAL A 199 -2.26 22.90 -21.93
N ILE A 200 -1.45 21.87 -22.17
CA ILE A 200 -0.71 21.71 -23.43
C ILE A 200 -1.68 21.53 -24.60
N GLY A 201 -2.66 20.63 -24.48
CA GLY A 201 -3.63 20.34 -25.55
C GLY A 201 -4.48 21.56 -25.92
N ILE A 202 -4.94 22.34 -24.94
CA ILE A 202 -5.65 23.61 -25.18
C ILE A 202 -4.74 24.63 -25.86
N ALA A 203 -3.48 24.76 -25.42
CA ALA A 203 -2.53 25.69 -26.03
C ALA A 203 -2.28 25.35 -27.50
N VAL A 204 -2.12 24.07 -27.83
CA VAL A 204 -1.97 23.59 -29.21
C VAL A 204 -3.23 23.87 -30.03
N ALA A 205 -4.41 23.54 -29.51
CA ALA A 205 -5.69 23.77 -30.19
C ALA A 205 -5.92 25.26 -30.51
N LEU A 206 -5.65 26.15 -29.55
CA LEU A 206 -5.76 27.60 -29.75
C LEU A 206 -4.69 28.15 -30.70
N GLY A 207 -3.47 27.61 -30.65
CA GLY A 207 -2.41 27.95 -31.59
C GLY A 207 -2.80 27.64 -33.03
N GLN A 208 -3.40 26.46 -33.26
CA GLN A 208 -3.91 26.08 -34.58
C GLN A 208 -5.08 26.96 -35.02
N ALA A 209 -6.04 27.23 -34.15
CA ALA A 209 -7.15 28.15 -34.43
C ALA A 209 -6.65 29.55 -34.85
N GLY A 210 -5.62 30.06 -34.17
CA GLY A 210 -5.00 31.35 -34.48
C GLY A 210 -4.29 31.37 -35.83
N ALA A 211 -3.71 30.24 -36.27
CA ALA A 211 -3.00 30.13 -37.55
C ALA A 211 -3.95 30.02 -38.76
N MET A 212 -5.10 29.35 -38.60
CA MET A 212 -6.08 29.15 -39.68
C MET A 212 -6.88 30.44 -40.00
N GLY A 213 -7.03 31.33 -39.02
CA GLY A 213 -7.82 32.56 -39.16
C GLY A 213 -9.33 32.31 -39.06
N SER A 214 -10.08 33.31 -38.59
CA SER A 214 -11.51 33.16 -38.25
C SER A 214 -12.44 32.89 -39.44
N SER A 215 -11.95 33.00 -40.67
CA SER A 215 -12.74 32.83 -41.89
C SER A 215 -12.58 31.44 -42.52
N ASP A 216 -11.74 30.57 -41.94
CA ASP A 216 -11.55 29.22 -42.45
C ASP A 216 -12.77 28.33 -42.10
N PRO A 217 -13.49 27.79 -43.12
CA PRO A 217 -14.62 26.90 -42.88
C PRO A 217 -14.26 25.61 -42.14
N ASN A 218 -12.99 25.19 -42.15
CA ASN A 218 -12.51 23.99 -41.48
C ASN A 218 -12.05 24.22 -40.04
N LEU A 219 -12.07 25.46 -39.54
CA LEU A 219 -11.55 25.81 -38.21
C LEU A 219 -12.14 24.94 -37.10
N LEU A 220 -13.47 24.78 -37.07
CA LEU A 220 -14.11 23.95 -36.05
C LEU A 220 -13.82 22.46 -36.24
N ALA A 221 -13.73 21.99 -37.49
CA ALA A 221 -13.46 20.58 -37.79
C ALA A 221 -12.06 20.16 -37.31
N GLU A 222 -11.08 21.04 -37.38
CA GLU A 222 -9.70 20.75 -36.95
C GLU A 222 -9.48 21.00 -35.44
N VAL A 223 -10.06 22.06 -34.88
CA VAL A 223 -9.79 22.48 -33.49
C VAL A 223 -10.56 21.63 -32.46
N VAL A 224 -11.79 21.22 -32.78
CA VAL A 224 -12.65 20.49 -31.82
C VAL A 224 -12.05 19.14 -31.40
N PRO A 225 -11.48 18.30 -32.28
CA PRO A 225 -10.84 17.04 -31.88
C PRO A 225 -9.63 17.22 -30.95
N LEU A 226 -8.82 18.27 -31.15
CA LEU A 226 -7.68 18.60 -30.29
C LEU A 226 -8.16 18.99 -28.89
N LEU A 227 -9.20 19.83 -28.84
CA LEU A 227 -9.79 20.25 -27.58
C LEU A 227 -10.45 19.07 -26.84
N ALA A 228 -11.13 18.17 -27.56
CA ALA A 228 -11.70 16.96 -27.00
C ALA A 228 -10.62 16.07 -26.36
N THR A 229 -9.51 15.84 -27.06
CA THR A 229 -8.37 15.05 -26.55
C THR A 229 -7.74 15.68 -25.30
N ALA A 230 -7.67 17.02 -25.26
CA ALA A 230 -7.20 17.74 -24.09
C ALA A 230 -8.12 17.50 -22.87
N PHE A 231 -9.44 17.58 -23.04
CA PHE A 231 -10.39 17.30 -21.95
C PHE A 231 -10.38 15.83 -21.52
N TYR A 232 -10.28 14.91 -22.47
CA TYR A 232 -10.16 13.48 -22.21
C TYR A 232 -8.95 13.15 -21.35
N THR A 233 -7.82 13.82 -21.59
CA THR A 233 -6.60 13.63 -20.79
C THR A 233 -6.82 13.95 -19.30
N THR A 234 -7.53 15.04 -18.97
CA THR A 234 -7.91 15.32 -17.56
C THR A 234 -8.95 14.32 -17.05
N LEU A 235 -9.97 13.97 -17.83
CA LEU A 235 -11.00 13.03 -17.40
C LEU A 235 -10.38 11.66 -17.05
N LEU A 236 -9.47 11.17 -17.89
CA LEU A 236 -8.71 9.95 -17.65
C LEU A 236 -7.89 10.05 -16.36
N ALA A 237 -7.18 11.17 -16.16
CA ALA A 237 -6.37 11.39 -14.97
C ALA A 237 -7.19 11.30 -13.68
N LEU A 238 -8.35 11.97 -13.66
CA LEU A 238 -9.25 11.97 -12.50
C LEU A 238 -9.79 10.57 -12.22
N LEU A 239 -10.17 9.83 -13.26
CA LEU A 239 -10.67 8.45 -13.12
C LEU A 239 -9.59 7.53 -12.55
N LEU A 240 -8.39 7.55 -13.13
CA LEU A 240 -7.26 6.74 -12.65
C LEU A 240 -6.88 7.10 -11.21
N SER A 241 -6.81 8.40 -10.90
CA SER A 241 -6.51 8.87 -9.55
C SER A 241 -7.57 8.46 -8.53
N ALA A 242 -8.85 8.51 -8.88
CA ALA A 242 -9.93 8.13 -7.98
C ALA A 242 -9.83 6.65 -7.61
N ILE A 243 -9.57 5.78 -8.60
CA ILE A 243 -9.37 4.34 -8.37
C ILE A 243 -8.19 4.11 -7.43
N VAL A 244 -7.03 4.72 -7.71
CA VAL A 244 -5.82 4.55 -6.87
C VAL A 244 -6.05 5.03 -5.45
N MET A 245 -6.70 6.20 -5.27
CA MET A 245 -6.95 6.76 -3.94
C MET A 245 -7.87 5.88 -3.09
N VAL A 246 -8.93 5.32 -3.69
CA VAL A 246 -9.81 4.36 -2.99
C VAL A 246 -9.04 3.12 -2.56
N LEU A 247 -8.18 2.59 -3.44
CA LEU A 247 -7.35 1.42 -3.11
C LEU A 247 -6.35 1.73 -1.99
N ILE A 248 -5.67 2.89 -2.03
CA ILE A 248 -4.79 3.34 -0.95
C ILE A 248 -5.56 3.35 0.37
N GLN A 249 -6.76 3.95 0.40
CA GLN A 249 -7.54 4.08 1.63
C GLN A 249 -7.94 2.71 2.20
N VAL A 250 -8.42 1.80 1.36
CA VAL A 250 -8.83 0.45 1.80
C VAL A 250 -7.65 -0.35 2.33
N ILE A 251 -6.50 -0.30 1.64
CA ILE A 251 -5.32 -1.07 2.02
C ILE A 251 -4.68 -0.49 3.28
N GLN A 252 -4.57 0.84 3.38
CA GLN A 252 -4.05 1.50 4.58
C GLN A 252 -4.93 1.23 5.80
N ALA A 253 -6.25 1.35 5.67
CA ALA A 253 -7.17 1.05 6.77
C ALA A 253 -7.03 -0.39 7.24
N LYS A 254 -6.79 -1.34 6.33
CA LYS A 254 -6.54 -2.74 6.69
C LYS A 254 -5.21 -2.94 7.40
N ASP A 255 -4.15 -2.27 6.98
CA ASP A 255 -2.83 -2.30 7.65
C ASP A 255 -2.94 -1.77 9.08
N GLU A 256 -3.56 -0.60 9.27
CA GLU A 256 -3.81 0.01 10.58
C GLU A 256 -4.68 -0.88 11.47
N THR A 257 -5.72 -1.51 10.91
CA THR A 257 -6.57 -2.46 11.63
C THR A 257 -5.75 -3.66 12.11
N THR A 258 -4.87 -4.22 11.26
CA THR A 258 -3.99 -5.33 11.66
C THR A 258 -3.05 -4.93 12.81
N VAL A 259 -2.49 -3.72 12.81
CA VAL A 259 -1.68 -3.21 13.93
C VAL A 259 -2.51 -3.18 15.22
N ASN A 260 -3.72 -2.63 15.15
CA ASN A 260 -4.62 -2.49 16.28
C ASN A 260 -5.08 -3.86 16.82
N ASP A 261 -5.44 -4.80 15.96
CA ASP A 261 -5.86 -6.15 16.36
C ASP A 261 -4.75 -6.87 17.14
N VAL A 262 -3.50 -6.76 16.67
CA VAL A 262 -2.35 -7.35 17.36
C VAL A 262 -2.05 -6.62 18.68
N ALA A 263 -2.19 -5.29 18.70
CA ALA A 263 -2.04 -4.48 19.91
C ALA A 263 -3.07 -4.89 20.98
N THR A 264 -4.35 -4.95 20.62
CA THR A 264 -5.43 -5.42 21.49
C THR A 264 -5.18 -6.84 21.96
N PHE A 265 -4.75 -7.74 21.08
CA PHE A 265 -4.39 -9.10 21.46
C PHE A 265 -3.29 -9.11 22.54
N CYS A 266 -2.23 -8.30 22.38
CA CYS A 266 -1.15 -8.19 23.38
C CYS A 266 -1.67 -7.67 24.72
N LEU A 267 -2.51 -6.64 24.71
CA LEU A 267 -3.08 -6.06 25.93
C LEU A 267 -3.97 -7.07 26.67
N ASP A 268 -4.90 -7.71 25.97
CA ASP A 268 -5.90 -8.60 26.57
C ASP A 268 -5.34 -9.96 27.00
N ASN A 269 -4.34 -10.48 26.29
CA ASN A 269 -3.83 -11.84 26.52
C ASN A 269 -2.47 -11.86 27.21
N ILE A 270 -1.62 -10.86 27.01
CA ILE A 270 -0.28 -10.83 27.62
C ILE A 270 -0.30 -9.92 28.84
N VAL A 271 -0.58 -8.63 28.63
CA VAL A 271 -0.47 -7.61 29.68
C VAL A 271 -1.44 -7.90 30.84
N ARG A 272 -2.69 -8.25 30.54
CA ARG A 272 -3.69 -8.60 31.57
C ARG A 272 -3.28 -9.77 32.47
N MET A 273 -2.45 -10.68 31.96
CA MET A 273 -2.01 -11.86 32.71
C MET A 273 -0.71 -11.64 33.49
N LEU A 274 -0.06 -10.49 33.33
CA LEU A 274 1.17 -10.15 34.06
C LEU A 274 0.89 -10.01 35.56
N LYS A 275 1.80 -10.53 36.38
CA LYS A 275 1.80 -10.28 37.82
C LYS A 275 3.20 -9.90 38.28
N GLU A 276 3.27 -8.76 38.95
CA GLU A 276 4.48 -8.26 39.60
C GLU A 276 4.98 -9.28 40.63
N ARG A 277 6.30 -9.42 40.75
CA ARG A 277 6.92 -10.22 41.81
C ARG A 277 6.47 -9.63 43.16
N LYS A 278 5.68 -10.38 43.93
CA LYS A 278 5.44 -10.03 45.34
C LYS A 278 6.76 -10.23 46.10
N GLU A 279 7.19 -9.18 46.79
CA GLU A 279 8.26 -9.26 47.80
C GLU A 279 7.92 -10.27 48.91
#